data_AF-A0A1L5BU51-F1
#
_entry.id   AF-A0A1L5BU51-F1
#
_cell.length_a   1.000
_cell.length_b   1.000
_cell.length_c   1.000
_cell.angle_alpha   90.00
_cell.angle_beta   90.00
_cell.angle_gamma   90.00
#
_symmetry.space_group_name_H-M   'P 1'
#
loop_
_entity.id
_entity.type
_entity.pdbx_description
1 polymer ?
#
loop_
_entity_poly.entity_id
_entity_poly.type
_entity_poly.pdbx_seq_one_letter_code
_entity_poly.pdbx_strand_id
1 'polypeptide(L)' 'MIVAAGRTHRAPVERDGPAGAQRSPDMFTDIATARRHAFSLSRSLMVVTFVIAIGQQYGVITAEDADGSVALVAEYDPFA' A
#
# COMPACT_ATOMS: atom_id res chain seq x y z
N MET A 1 -39.67 37.45 -24.64
CA MET A 1 -38.93 37.66 -23.38
C MET A 1 -38.88 36.35 -22.62
N ILE A 2 -37.77 35.61 -22.70
CA ILE A 2 -37.32 34.62 -21.71
C ILE A 2 -35.78 34.62 -21.78
N VAL A 3 -35.10 34.87 -20.66
CA VAL A 3 -33.64 35.01 -20.52
C VAL A 3 -33.02 33.66 -20.14
N ALA A 4 -32.01 33.21 -20.89
CA ALA A 4 -31.23 32.02 -20.60
C ALA A 4 -29.91 32.42 -19.93
N ALA A 5 -29.76 32.10 -18.64
CA ALA A 5 -28.52 32.26 -17.89
C ALA A 5 -28.23 30.99 -17.08
N GLY A 6 -27.89 29.90 -17.77
CA GLY A 6 -27.34 28.71 -17.13
C GLY A 6 -25.85 28.90 -16.87
N ARG A 7 -25.48 29.31 -15.65
CA ARG A 7 -24.08 29.31 -15.19
C ARG A 7 -23.58 27.86 -15.17
N THR A 8 -22.73 27.48 -16.12
CA THR A 8 -21.83 26.33 -15.94
C THR A 8 -20.72 26.72 -14.97
N HIS A 9 -20.92 26.42 -13.69
CA HIS A 9 -19.90 26.53 -12.66
C HIS A 9 -19.01 25.28 -12.69
N ARG A 10 -18.13 25.13 -13.68
CA ARG A 10 -17.04 24.16 -13.62
C ARG A 10 -15.93 24.75 -12.75
N ALA A 11 -15.98 24.48 -11.45
CA ALA A 11 -14.83 24.67 -10.59
C ALA A 11 -13.74 23.64 -10.97
N PRO A 12 -12.45 23.98 -10.87
CA PRO A 12 -11.38 22.99 -10.93
C PRO A 12 -11.56 22.01 -9.76
N VAL A 13 -11.49 20.71 -10.02
CA VAL A 13 -11.38 19.72 -8.95
C VAL A 13 -9.96 19.77 -8.42
N GLU A 14 -9.73 20.62 -7.42
CA GLU A 14 -8.51 20.60 -6.62
C GLU A 14 -8.51 19.26 -5.86
N ARG A 15 -7.84 18.24 -6.42
CA ARG A 15 -7.55 17.00 -5.69
C ARG A 15 -6.46 17.30 -4.65
N ASP A 16 -6.84 18.03 -3.61
CA ASP A 16 -6.06 18.09 -2.39
C ASP A 16 -6.40 16.82 -1.57
N GLY A 17 -5.99 15.68 -2.12
CA GLY A 17 -5.95 14.44 -1.34
C GLY A 17 -4.76 14.56 -0.40
N PRO A 18 -4.90 14.19 0.89
CA PRO A 18 -3.78 14.28 1.82
C PRO A 18 -2.61 13.48 1.24
N ALA A 19 -1.55 14.21 0.89
CA ALA A 19 -0.27 13.64 0.54
C ALA A 19 0.14 12.67 1.64
N GLY A 20 0.32 11.40 1.28
CA GLY A 20 0.94 10.41 2.15
C GLY A 20 0.23 10.25 3.51
N ALA A 21 -1.02 9.78 3.50
CA ALA A 21 -1.33 8.82 4.56
C ALA A 21 -0.44 7.61 4.29
N GLN A 22 0.79 7.62 4.83
CA GLN A 22 1.55 6.39 5.06
C GLN A 22 0.57 5.47 5.78
N ARG A 23 -0.08 4.57 5.04
CA ARG A 23 -0.81 3.47 5.65
C ARG A 23 0.27 2.75 6.41
N SER A 24 0.22 2.82 7.74
CA SER A 24 1.00 1.91 8.56
C SER A 24 0.72 0.52 8.01
N PRO A 25 1.74 -0.22 7.52
CA PRO A 25 1.52 -1.57 7.04
C PRO A 25 0.82 -2.33 8.17
N ASP A 26 -0.26 -3.04 7.85
CA ASP A 26 -0.96 -3.86 8.84
C ASP A 26 0.08 -4.73 9.55
N MET A 27 0.25 -4.50 10.85
CA MET A 27 1.28 -5.16 11.64
C MET A 27 0.73 -6.45 12.25
N PHE A 28 1.51 -7.51 12.15
CA PHE A 28 1.16 -8.85 12.61
C PHE A 28 2.01 -9.22 13.82
N THR A 29 1.40 -9.77 14.87
CA THR A 29 2.15 -10.34 15.99
C THR A 29 2.67 -11.75 15.69
N ASP A 30 2.03 -12.45 14.75
CA ASP A 30 2.38 -13.82 14.35
C ASP A 30 3.02 -13.87 12.95
N ILE A 31 4.17 -14.52 12.86
CA ILE A 31 4.93 -14.64 11.61
C ILE A 31 4.23 -15.51 10.56
N ALA A 32 3.48 -16.54 10.98
CA ALA A 32 2.81 -17.43 10.03
C ALA A 32 1.68 -16.68 9.31
N THR A 33 0.97 -15.82 10.03
CA THR A 33 -0.05 -14.93 9.49
C THR A 33 0.56 -13.91 8.54
N ALA A 34 1.66 -13.25 8.93
CA ALA A 34 2.37 -12.30 8.06
C ALA A 34 2.83 -12.95 6.74
N ARG A 35 3.40 -14.17 6.82
CA ARG A 35 3.85 -14.95 5.65
C ARG A 35 2.70 -15.32 4.72
N ARG A 36 1.59 -15.80 5.28
CA ARG A 36 0.39 -16.15 4.49
C ARG A 36 -0.18 -14.92 3.78
N HIS A 37 -0.22 -13.78 4.49
CA HIS A 37 -0.65 -12.52 3.91
C HIS A 37 0.28 -12.07 2.79
N ALA A 38 1.59 -12.06 3.02
CA ALA A 38 2.59 -11.69 2.02
C ALA A 38 2.52 -12.55 0.75
N PHE A 39 2.38 -13.88 0.90
CA PHE A 39 2.23 -14.80 -0.21
C PHE A 39 0.94 -14.58 -1.01
N SER A 40 -0.19 -14.34 -0.33
CA SER A 40 -1.43 -14.02 -1.03
C SER A 40 -1.31 -12.69 -1.78
N LEU A 41 -0.69 -11.69 -1.13
CA LEU A 41 -0.57 -10.34 -1.66
C LEU A 41 0.36 -10.28 -2.87
N SER A 42 1.50 -10.99 -2.86
CA SER A 42 2.41 -11.04 -4.01
C SER A 42 1.72 -11.57 -5.26
N ARG A 43 0.91 -12.62 -5.12
CA ARG A 43 0.16 -13.21 -6.25
C ARG A 43 -1.02 -12.36 -6.70
N SER A 44 -1.70 -11.67 -5.78
CA SER A 44 -2.81 -10.79 -6.15
C SER A 44 -2.33 -9.52 -6.86
N LEU A 45 -1.21 -8.96 -6.43
CA LEU A 45 -0.65 -7.74 -7.00
C LEU A 45 0.36 -7.99 -8.12
N MET A 46 0.83 -9.23 -8.29
CA MET A 46 1.90 -9.59 -9.23
C MET A 46 3.17 -8.75 -8.99
N VAL A 47 3.51 -8.55 -7.71
CA VAL A 47 4.72 -7.84 -7.26
C VAL A 47 5.45 -8.66 -6.20
N VAL A 48 6.77 -8.52 -6.12
CA VAL A 48 7.57 -9.11 -5.04
C VAL A 48 7.17 -8.46 -3.71
N THR A 49 6.89 -9.29 -2.71
CA THR A 49 6.56 -8.84 -1.36
C THR A 49 7.53 -9.40 -0.34
N PHE A 50 7.74 -8.63 0.72
CA PHE A 50 8.63 -8.98 1.80
C PHE A 50 7.88 -9.01 3.12
N VAL A 51 8.27 -9.95 3.97
CA VAL A 51 7.96 -9.90 5.40
C VAL A 51 9.15 -9.28 6.09
N ILE A 52 8.91 -8.24 6.87
CA ILE A 52 9.93 -7.52 7.63
C ILE A 52 9.66 -7.64 9.13
N ALA A 53 10.71 -7.59 9.95
CA ALA A 53 10.60 -7.51 11.39
C ALA A 53 10.75 -6.06 11.88
N ILE A 54 9.80 -5.62 12.71
CA ILE A 54 9.78 -4.29 13.34
C ILE A 54 9.58 -4.49 14.84
N GLY A 55 10.67 -4.42 15.61
CA GLY A 55 10.63 -4.65 17.06
C GLY A 55 10.23 -6.09 17.42
N GLN A 56 8.97 -6.28 17.84
CA GLN A 56 8.38 -7.58 18.18
C GLN A 56 7.21 -7.97 17.25
N GLN A 57 7.04 -7.23 16.15
CA GLN A 57 5.96 -7.41 15.20
C GLN A 57 6.53 -7.62 13.80
N TYR A 58 5.67 -8.08 12.89
CA TYR A 58 5.99 -8.33 11.50
C TYR A 58 5.16 -7.42 10.60
N GLY A 59 5.81 -6.79 9.63
CA GLY A 59 5.16 -6.04 8.56
C GLY A 59 5.23 -6.79 7.24
N VAL A 60 4.30 -6.47 6.33
CA VAL A 60 4.36 -6.92 4.93
C VAL A 60 4.47 -5.68 4.05
N ILE A 61 5.52 -5.62 3.24
CA ILE A 61 5.79 -4.51 2.32
C ILE A 61 6.03 -5.03 0.92
N THR A 62 5.87 -4.18 -0.09
CA THR A 62 6.26 -4.48 -1.47
C THR A 62 7.74 -4.16 -1.68
N ALA A 63 8.33 -4.69 -2.74
CA ALA A 63 9.75 -4.46 -2.98
C ALA A 63 10.14 -3.01 -3.25
N GLU A 64 9.23 -2.19 -3.74
CA GLU A 64 9.41 -0.74 -3.92
C GLU A 64 9.51 0.04 -2.59
N ASP A 65 8.92 -0.49 -1.52
CA ASP A 65 8.89 0.14 -0.18
C ASP A 65 10.03 -0.37 0.71
N ALA A 66 10.79 -1.35 0.24
CA ALA A 66 11.90 -1.92 1.00
C ALA A 66 13.12 -1.00 0.98
N ASP A 67 13.28 -0.25 2.05
CA ASP A 67 14.53 0.43 2.35
C ASP A 67 15.57 -0.55 2.93
N GLY A 68 16.85 -0.35 2.64
CA GLY A 68 17.94 -1.19 3.18
C GLY A 68 18.11 -1.16 4.71
N SER A 69 17.24 -0.44 5.42
CA SER A 69 17.20 -0.31 6.89
C SER A 69 16.25 -1.31 7.55
N VAL A 70 15.41 -2.02 6.80
CA VAL A 70 14.44 -2.98 7.37
C VAL A 70 15.04 -4.38 7.51
N ALA A 71 14.70 -5.07 8.59
CA ALA A 71 15.12 -6.44 8.82
C ALA A 71 14.23 -7.41 8.00
N LEU A 72 14.74 -7.87 6.87
CA LEU A 72 14.05 -8.83 6.01
C LEU A 72 13.95 -10.22 6.67
N VAL A 73 12.75 -10.79 6.71
CA VAL A 73 12.46 -12.10 7.30
C VAL A 73 12.16 -13.14 6.23
N ALA A 74 11.42 -12.75 5.19
CA ALA A 74 11.06 -13.62 4.07
C ALA A 74 10.76 -12.79 2.82
N GLU A 75 10.98 -13.39 1.66
CA GLU A 75 10.70 -12.83 0.35
C GLU A 75 9.74 -13.76 -0.41
N TYR A 76 8.82 -13.14 -1.15
CA TYR A 76 7.85 -13.84 -1.97
C TYR A 76 7.81 -13.21 -3.37
N ASP A 77 8.38 -13.93 -4.34
CA ASP A 77 8.31 -13.60 -5.76
C ASP A 77 7.11 -14.30 -6.41
N PRO A 78 6.16 -13.55 -7.03
CA PRO A 78 5.02 -14.16 -7.71
C PRO A 78 5.37 -14.80 -9.07
N PHE A 79 6.58 -14.58 -9.60
CA PHE A 79 7.02 -15.06 -10.91
C PHE A 79 7.95 -16.28 -10.87
N ALA A 80 8.41 -16.68 -9.67
CA ALA A 80 9.28 -17.84 -9.46
C ALA A 80 8.54 -19.19 -9.48
#